data_AF-A0A519EJ40-F1
#
_entry.id   AF-A0A519EJ40-F1
#
_cell.length_a   1.000
_cell.length_b   1.000
_cell.length_c   1.000
_cell.angle_alpha   90.00
_cell.angle_beta   90.00
_cell.angle_gamma   90.00
#
_symmetry.space_group_name_H-M   'P 1'
#
loop_
_entity.id
_entity.type
_entity.pdbx_description
1 polymer ?
#
loop_
_entity_poly.entity_id
_entity_poly.type
_entity_poly.pdbx_seq_one_letter_code
_entity_poly.pdbx_strand_id
1 'polypeptide(L)' 'ITSIMKRNNCGKALDIARLARDMMGGNGISDEFGVARHLVNLEVVNTYEGTHDIHALILGRAITGIAAFAN' A
#
# COMPACT_ATOMS: atom_id res chain seq x y z
N ILE A 1 5.19 10.23 -12.71
CA ILE A 1 5.17 8.75 -12.96
C ILE A 1 5.41 7.97 -11.67
N THR A 2 6.48 8.28 -10.92
CA THR A 2 6.84 7.63 -9.64
C THR A 2 5.69 7.56 -8.62
N SER A 3 5.01 8.68 -8.33
CA SER A 3 3.87 8.69 -7.39
C SER A 3 2.70 7.80 -7.81
N ILE A 4 2.41 7.70 -9.12
CA ILE A 4 1.35 6.81 -9.64
C ILE A 4 1.71 5.36 -9.36
N MET A 5 2.94 4.98 -9.73
CA MET A 5 3.44 3.62 -9.59
C MET A 5 3.52 3.19 -8.13
N LYS A 6 4.10 4.02 -7.26
CA LYS A 6 4.20 3.74 -5.83
C LYS A 6 2.82 3.51 -5.22
N ARG A 7 1.92 4.48 -5.39
CA ARG A 7 0.56 4.42 -4.85
C ARG A 7 -0.19 3.15 -5.29
N ASN A 8 -0.14 2.85 -6.58
CA ASN A 8 -0.84 1.70 -7.15
C ASN A 8 -0.23 0.37 -6.69
N ASN A 9 1.10 0.22 -6.79
CA ASN A 9 1.77 -1.05 -6.54
C ASN A 9 1.75 -1.41 -5.06
N CYS A 10 1.98 -0.45 -4.16
CA CYS A 10 1.95 -0.69 -2.72
C CYS A 10 0.54 -1.07 -2.24
N GLY A 11 -0.50 -0.34 -2.68
CA GLY A 11 -1.89 -0.66 -2.34
C GLY A 11 -2.30 -2.04 -2.83
N LYS A 12 -2.04 -2.35 -4.12
CA LYS A 12 -2.36 -3.66 -4.69
C LYS A 12 -1.59 -4.80 -4.03
N ALA A 13 -0.30 -4.63 -3.75
CA ALA A 13 0.50 -5.65 -3.08
C ALA A 13 -0.05 -5.98 -1.70
N LEU A 14 -0.45 -4.96 -0.94
CA LEU A 14 -1.04 -5.14 0.39
C LEU A 14 -2.36 -5.91 0.33
N ASP A 15 -3.26 -5.57 -0.61
CA ASP A 15 -4.52 -6.30 -0.79
C ASP A 15 -4.30 -7.76 -1.22
N ILE A 16 -3.31 -8.01 -2.10
CA ILE A 16 -2.92 -9.36 -2.50
C ILE A 16 -2.40 -10.15 -1.29
N ALA A 17 -1.55 -9.54 -0.44
CA ALA A 17 -1.03 -10.21 0.75
C ALA A 17 -2.13 -10.53 1.77
N ARG A 18 -3.14 -9.66 1.91
CA ARG A 18 -4.33 -9.92 2.74
C ARG A 18 -5.11 -11.12 2.23
N LEU A 19 -5.38 -11.17 0.92
CA LEU A 19 -6.08 -12.29 0.30
C LEU A 19 -5.29 -13.60 0.45
N ALA A 20 -3.98 -13.58 0.21
CA ALA A 20 -3.13 -14.74 0.35
C ALA A 20 -3.11 -15.28 1.79
N ARG A 21 -3.05 -14.40 2.79
CA ARG A 21 -3.13 -14.79 4.20
C ARG A 21 -4.46 -15.46 4.51
N ASP A 22 -5.57 -14.91 4.02
CA ASP A 22 -6.91 -15.45 4.23
C ASP A 22 -7.09 -16.85 3.62
N MET A 23 -6.57 -17.05 2.40
CA MET A 23 -6.58 -18.36 1.73
C MET A 23 -5.87 -19.46 2.52
N MET A 24 -4.92 -19.10 3.39
CA MET A 24 -4.18 -20.06 4.22
C MET A 24 -4.83 -20.34 5.59
N GLY A 25 -5.91 -19.64 5.94
CA GLY A 25 -6.58 -19.80 7.23
C GLY A 25 -5.63 -19.64 8.42
N GLY A 26 -5.68 -20.57 9.37
CA GLY A 26 -4.81 -20.55 10.56
C GLY A 26 -3.32 -20.63 10.23
N ASN A 27 -2.94 -21.40 9.20
CA ASN A 27 -1.55 -21.50 8.75
C ASN A 27 -1.02 -20.16 8.22
N GLY A 28 -1.92 -19.30 7.72
CA GLY A 28 -1.56 -17.97 7.24
C GLY A 28 -1.05 -17.02 8.33
N ILE A 29 -1.32 -17.33 9.61
CA ILE A 29 -0.84 -16.54 10.75
C ILE A 29 0.54 -17.02 11.23
N SER A 30 0.89 -18.27 10.96
CA SER A 30 2.18 -18.84 11.35
C SER A 30 3.33 -18.18 10.58
N ASP A 31 4.40 -17.85 11.30
CA ASP A 31 5.62 -17.29 10.70
C ASP A 31 6.35 -18.32 9.81
N GLU A 32 6.08 -19.62 10.00
CA GLU A 32 6.65 -20.70 9.19
C GLU A 32 6.32 -20.57 7.70
N PHE A 33 5.14 -20.05 7.36
CA PHE A 33 4.69 -19.86 5.98
C PHE A 33 4.95 -18.44 5.45
N GLY A 34 5.28 -17.49 6.32
CA GLY A 34 5.76 -16.16 5.92
C GLY A 34 4.76 -15.19 5.31
N VAL A 35 3.53 -15.61 5.02
CA VAL A 35 2.51 -14.75 4.39
C VAL A 35 2.08 -13.61 5.32
N ALA A 36 1.93 -13.87 6.63
CA ALA A 36 1.68 -12.84 7.64
C ALA A 36 2.82 -11.82 7.72
N ARG A 37 4.08 -12.26 7.63
CA ARG A 37 5.24 -11.37 7.59
C ARG A 37 5.22 -10.46 6.36
N HIS A 38 4.88 -10.98 5.18
CA HIS A 38 4.74 -10.15 3.99
C HIS A 38 3.61 -9.12 4.12
N LEU A 39 2.47 -9.52 4.69
CA LEU A 39 1.36 -8.62 4.99
C LEU A 39 1.82 -7.45 5.87
N VAL A 40 2.46 -7.74 7.02
CA VAL A 40 2.92 -6.69 7.96
C VAL A 40 4.00 -5.80 7.34
N ASN A 41 4.93 -6.36 6.57
CA ASN A 41 5.95 -5.56 5.87
C ASN A 41 5.31 -4.59 4.86
N LEU A 42 4.26 -5.02 4.17
CA LEU A 42 3.58 -4.19 3.16
C LEU A 42 2.75 -3.06 3.77
N GLU A 43 2.29 -3.17 5.03
CA GLU A 43 1.68 -2.04 5.75
C GLU A 43 2.68 -0.88 5.90
N VAL A 44 3.94 -1.20 6.22
CA VAL A 44 5.02 -0.21 6.32
C VAL A 44 5.32 0.40 4.95
N VAL A 45 5.46 -0.42 3.91
CA VAL A 45 5.76 0.04 2.54
C VAL A 45 4.65 0.92 1.97
N ASN A 46 3.39 0.67 2.32
CA ASN A 46 2.28 1.51 1.88
C ASN A 46 2.32 2.92 2.52
N THR A 47 3.01 3.07 3.66
CA THR A 47 3.05 4.31 4.45
C THR A 47 4.34 5.10 4.22
N TYR A 48 5.49 4.43 4.24
CA TYR A 48 6.80 5.04 4.04
C TYR A 48 6.94 5.62 2.61
N GLU A 49 7.78 6.65 2.47
CA GLU A 49 7.97 7.46 1.24
C GLU A 49 6.71 8.15 0.70
N GLY A 50 5.73 8.39 1.58
CA GLY A 50 4.47 9.06 1.25
C GLY A 50 3.29 8.10 1.34
N THR A 51 2.27 8.48 2.11
CA THR A 51 1.07 7.65 2.25
C THR A 51 0.30 7.54 0.93
N HIS A 52 -0.59 6.56 0.85
CA HIS A 52 -1.48 6.37 -0.30
C HIS A 52 -2.25 7.67 -0.65
N ASP A 53 -2.70 8.40 0.37
CA ASP A 53 -3.43 9.66 0.23
C ASP A 53 -2.53 10.82 -0.19
N ILE A 54 -1.32 10.92 0.36
CA ILE A 54 -0.35 11.93 -0.07
C ILE A 54 -0.04 11.81 -1.56
N HIS A 55 0.20 10.59 -2.05
CA HIS A 55 0.37 10.39 -3.48
C HIS A 55 -0.89 10.72 -4.28
N ALA A 56 -2.09 10.45 -3.76
CA ALA A 56 -3.34 10.84 -4.41
C ALA A 56 -3.45 12.38 -4.55
N LEU A 57 -3.09 13.14 -3.51
CA LEU A 57 -3.09 14.60 -3.54
C LEU A 57 -2.02 15.18 -4.49
N ILE A 58 -0.83 14.57 -4.55
CA ILE A 58 0.21 14.96 -5.52
C ILE A 58 -0.30 14.80 -6.95
N LEU A 59 -0.98 13.68 -7.23
CA LEU A 59 -1.55 13.41 -8.54
C LEU A 59 -2.73 14.33 -8.86
N GLY A 60 -3.59 14.58 -7.87
CA GLY A 60 -4.70 15.53 -7.98
C GLY A 60 -4.19 16.91 -8.41
N ARG A 61 -3.19 17.45 -7.71
CA ARG A 61 -2.55 18.72 -8.09
C ARG A 61 -1.94 18.69 -9.49
N ALA A 62 -1.30 17.59 -9.89
CA ALA A 62 -0.70 17.47 -11.22
C ALA A 62 -1.75 17.45 -12.34
N ILE A 63 -2.95 16.94 -12.07
CA ILE A 63 -4.05 16.85 -13.04
C ILE A 63 -4.87 18.16 -13.08
N THR A 64 -5.20 18.72 -11.91
CA THR A 64 -6.12 19.87 -11.79
C THR A 64 -5.42 21.21 -11.72
N GLY A 65 -4.12 21.24 -11.40
CA GLY A 65 -3.38 22.46 -11.09
C GLY A 65 -3.65 23.03 -9.69
N ILE A 66 -4.57 22.43 -8.92
CA ILE A 66 -5.00 22.94 -7.61
C ILE A 66 -4.39 22.07 -6.50
N ALA A 67 -3.69 22.69 -5.56
CA ALA A 67 -3.21 22.00 -4.37
C ALA A 67 -4.36 21.73 -3.39
N ALA A 68 -4.44 20.50 -2.88
CA ALA A 68 -5.45 20.07 -1.90
C ALA A 68 -4.81 19.50 -0.62
N PHE A 69 -3.59 19.95 -0.30
CA PHE A 69 -2.97 19.72 1.00
C PHE A 69 -3.48 20.79 1.97
N ALA A 70 -3.73 20.43 3.23
CA ALA A 70 -3.95 21.43 4.27
C ALA A 70 -2.63 22.19 4.53
N ASN A 71 -2.74 23.50 4.79
CA ASN A 71 -1.65 24.33 5.29
C ASN A 71 -1.69 24.38 6.81
#